data_AF-A0A7S3N018-F1
#
_entry.id   AF-A0A7S3N018-F1
#
_cell.length_a   1.000
_cell.length_b   1.000
_cell.length_c   1.000
_cell.angle_alpha   90.00
_cell.angle_beta   90.00
_cell.angle_gamma   90.00
#
_symmetry.space_group_name_H-M   'P 1'
#
loop_
_entity.id
_entity.type
_entity.pdbx_description
1 polymer ?
#
loop_
_entity_poly.entity_id
_entity_poly.type
_entity_poly.pdbx_seq_one_letter_code
_entity_poly.pdbx_strand_id
1 'polypeptide(L)'
;KAVLELGSGPGLVGFAAAKLGAKKVVLSDYKRRIMQLVGYNIEQFADQNSQCTLAHSQLDWYFATDQKYLAETPLLDGKMLPCGESTLDFVTNELDLIIGSDLLYFEDSVEPLFEMISAFFKLRPATEFYMCMVRRSQELHNRLDRCLES
;
A
#
# COMPACT_ATOMS: atom_id res chain seq x y z
N LYS A 1 12.90 7.01 2.64
CA LYS A 1 11.64 6.61 3.30
C LYS A 1 11.30 5.17 2.92
N ALA A 2 10.61 4.44 3.79
CA ALA A 2 9.92 3.21 3.44
C ALA A 2 8.47 3.54 3.07
N VAL A 3 8.01 3.05 1.92
CA VAL A 3 6.76 3.48 1.30
C VAL A 3 5.83 2.28 1.11
N LEU A 4 4.55 2.44 1.44
CA LEU A 4 3.47 1.53 1.06
C LEU A 4 2.62 2.20 -0.03
N GLU A 5 2.51 1.56 -1.20
CA GLU A 5 1.51 1.95 -2.20
C GLU A 5 0.25 1.10 -2.00
N LEU A 6 -0.89 1.75 -1.79
CA LEU A 6 -2.22 1.12 -1.74
C LEU A 6 -2.82 1.06 -3.14
N GLY A 7 -3.55 0.00 -3.45
CA GLY A 7 -4.25 -0.14 -4.74
C GLY A 7 -3.31 0.02 -5.93
N SER A 8 -2.14 -0.63 -5.88
CA SER A 8 -1.01 -0.31 -6.77
C SER A 8 -1.31 -0.55 -8.26
N GLY A 9 -2.26 -1.44 -8.59
CA GLY A 9 -2.47 -1.84 -9.98
C GLY A 9 -1.16 -2.33 -10.62
N PRO A 10 -0.65 -1.68 -11.68
CA PRO A 10 0.66 -2.02 -12.25
C PRO A 10 1.88 -1.56 -11.42
N GLY A 11 1.69 -0.71 -10.40
CA GLY A 11 2.75 -0.26 -9.47
C GLY A 11 3.47 1.03 -9.86
N LEU A 12 2.90 1.83 -10.76
CA LEU A 12 3.57 3.01 -11.32
C LEU A 12 4.07 3.99 -10.25
N VAL A 13 3.25 4.31 -9.24
CA VAL A 13 3.61 5.33 -8.25
C VAL A 13 4.67 4.80 -7.29
N GLY A 14 4.57 3.52 -6.89
CA GLY A 14 5.58 2.84 -6.09
C GLY A 14 6.93 2.77 -6.80
N PHE A 15 6.97 2.40 -8.08
CA PHE A 15 8.20 2.39 -8.87
C PHE A 15 8.79 3.80 -9.06
N ALA A 16 7.94 4.82 -9.23
CA ALA A 16 8.39 6.21 -9.24
C ALA A 16 9.03 6.60 -7.91
N ALA A 17 8.39 6.25 -6.77
CA ALA A 17 8.96 6.48 -5.45
C ALA A 17 10.31 5.77 -5.25
N ALA A 18 10.46 4.55 -5.77
CA ALA A 18 11.73 3.82 -5.78
C ALA A 18 12.82 4.58 -6.55
N LYS A 19 12.53 5.07 -7.77
CA LYS A 19 13.49 5.88 -8.56
C LYS A 19 13.82 7.23 -7.91
N LEU A 20 12.89 7.80 -7.14
CA LEU A 20 13.07 9.07 -6.43
C LEU A 20 13.82 8.93 -5.10
N GLY A 21 14.30 7.73 -4.75
CA GLY A 21 15.16 7.50 -3.58
C GLY A 21 14.45 6.95 -2.34
N ALA A 22 13.27 6.34 -2.50
CA ALA A 22 12.76 5.46 -1.46
C ALA A 22 13.77 4.33 -1.19
N LYS A 23 13.92 3.95 0.09
CA LYS A 23 14.83 2.87 0.50
C LYS A 23 14.16 1.51 0.35
N LYS A 24 12.84 1.49 0.57
CA LYS A 24 11.99 0.32 0.45
C LYS A 24 10.62 0.76 -0.04
N VAL A 25 10.05 0.00 -0.98
CA VAL A 25 8.69 0.19 -1.46
C VAL A 25 7.97 -1.16 -1.39
N VAL A 26 6.84 -1.17 -0.70
CA VAL A 26 5.90 -2.28 -0.67
C VAL A 26 4.70 -1.88 -1.52
N LEU A 27 4.45 -2.63 -2.58
CA LEU A 27 3.27 -2.46 -3.44
C LEU A 27 2.14 -3.37 -2.95
N SER A 28 0.90 -2.89 -2.95
CA SER A 28 -0.21 -3.67 -2.42
C SER A 28 -1.51 -3.53 -3.19
N ASP A 29 -2.24 -4.64 -3.30
CA ASP A 29 -3.59 -4.73 -3.83
C ASP A 29 -4.25 -5.99 -3.27
N TYR A 30 -5.58 -6.01 -3.15
CA TYR A 30 -6.30 -7.16 -2.63
C TYR A 30 -6.39 -8.30 -3.67
N LYS A 31 -6.30 -7.99 -4.97
CA LYS A 31 -6.44 -8.97 -6.04
C LYS A 31 -5.15 -9.72 -6.30
N ARG A 32 -5.15 -11.04 -6.07
CA ARG A 32 -4.03 -11.95 -6.39
C ARG A 32 -3.47 -11.77 -7.81
N ARG A 33 -4.33 -11.58 -8.82
CA ARG A 33 -3.88 -11.36 -10.21
C ARG A 33 -3.09 -10.08 -10.39
N ILE A 34 -3.45 -9.02 -9.65
CA ILE A 34 -2.70 -7.76 -9.64
C ILE A 34 -1.37 -7.97 -8.93
N MET A 35 -1.33 -8.73 -7.85
CA MET A 35 -0.07 -9.08 -7.17
C MET A 35 0.87 -9.90 -8.03
N GLN A 36 0.36 -10.80 -8.88
CA GLN A 36 1.19 -11.50 -9.88
C GLN A 36 1.78 -10.56 -10.92
N LEU A 37 1.01 -9.56 -11.38
CA LEU A 37 1.50 -8.52 -12.28
C LEU A 37 2.58 -7.66 -11.61
N VAL A 38 2.35 -7.25 -10.36
CA VAL A 38 3.33 -6.48 -9.58
C VAL A 38 4.61 -7.28 -9.36
N GLY A 39 4.52 -8.56 -9.02
CA GLY A 39 5.70 -9.44 -8.90
C GLY A 39 6.51 -9.45 -10.19
N TYR A 40 5.85 -9.69 -11.33
CA TYR A 40 6.49 -9.59 -12.65
C TYR A 40 7.15 -8.22 -12.88
N ASN A 41 6.46 -7.11 -12.59
CA ASN A 41 7.00 -5.77 -12.78
C ASN A 41 8.18 -5.47 -11.85
N ILE A 42 8.21 -6.02 -10.62
CA ILE A 42 9.36 -5.93 -9.72
C ILE A 42 10.57 -6.62 -10.33
N GLU A 43 10.41 -7.82 -10.92
CA GLU A 43 11.51 -8.51 -11.61
C GLU A 43 12.06 -7.66 -12.77
N GLN A 44 11.17 -7.08 -13.60
CA GLN A 44 11.59 -6.21 -14.70
C GLN A 44 12.27 -4.92 -14.23
N PHE A 45 11.90 -4.41 -13.05
CA PHE A 45 12.48 -3.20 -12.48
C PHE A 45 13.84 -3.47 -11.82
N ALA A 46 14.01 -4.62 -11.16
CA ALA A 46 15.22 -4.98 -10.43
C ALA A 46 16.46 -5.04 -11.35
N ASP A 47 16.28 -5.43 -12.61
CA ASP A 47 17.32 -5.44 -13.64
C ASP A 47 17.89 -4.04 -13.94
N GLN A 48 17.30 -2.96 -13.41
CA GLN A 48 17.73 -1.58 -13.61
C GLN A 48 18.56 -0.96 -12.47
N ASN A 49 19.26 -1.78 -11.66
CA ASN A 49 20.20 -1.31 -10.61
C ASN A 49 19.60 -0.25 -9.65
N SER A 50 18.45 -0.54 -9.04
CA SER A 50 17.87 0.35 -8.05
C SER A 50 18.43 0.06 -6.65
N GLN A 51 18.80 1.10 -5.88
CA GLN A 51 19.16 0.97 -4.45
C GLN A 51 17.94 0.77 -3.53
N CYS A 52 16.75 0.61 -4.11
CA CYS A 52 15.50 0.43 -3.38
C CYS A 52 15.17 -1.05 -3.25
N THR A 53 14.87 -1.52 -2.04
CA THR A 53 14.25 -2.82 -1.83
C THR A 53 12.81 -2.78 -2.31
N LEU A 54 12.39 -3.75 -3.12
CA LEU A 54 11.03 -3.87 -3.63
C LEU A 54 10.40 -5.15 -3.13
N ALA A 55 9.18 -5.04 -2.61
CA ALA A 55 8.35 -6.16 -2.24
C ALA A 55 6.89 -5.85 -2.55
N HIS A 56 6.03 -6.85 -2.46
CA HIS A 56 4.60 -6.66 -2.58
C HIS A 56 3.83 -7.50 -1.57
N SER A 57 2.60 -7.08 -1.26
CA SER A 57 1.73 -7.74 -0.29
C SER A 57 0.27 -7.72 -0.77
N GLN A 58 -0.41 -8.86 -0.64
CA GLN A 58 -1.83 -8.94 -0.97
C GLN A 58 -2.66 -8.39 0.20
N LEU A 59 -2.80 -7.06 0.24
CA LEU A 59 -3.46 -6.34 1.32
C LEU A 59 -4.90 -6.01 0.98
N ASP A 60 -5.83 -6.46 1.82
CA ASP A 60 -7.25 -6.15 1.76
C ASP A 60 -7.62 -5.23 2.92
N TRP A 61 -8.11 -4.03 2.59
CA TRP A 61 -8.41 -2.98 3.56
C TRP A 61 -9.47 -3.39 4.57
N TYR A 62 -10.42 -4.26 4.19
CA TYR A 62 -11.49 -4.75 5.09
C TYR A 62 -10.95 -5.58 6.25
N PHE A 63 -9.77 -6.19 6.09
CA PHE A 63 -9.15 -7.05 7.10
C PHE A 63 -7.91 -6.42 7.73
N ALA A 64 -7.38 -5.34 7.13
CA ALA A 64 -6.12 -4.70 7.52
C ALA A 64 -6.16 -3.95 8.87
N THR A 65 -7.26 -4.00 9.61
CA THR A 65 -7.33 -3.57 11.02
C THR A 65 -6.97 -4.70 12.00
N ASP A 66 -7.01 -5.95 11.55
CA ASP A 66 -6.63 -7.13 12.33
C ASP A 66 -5.12 -7.39 12.24
N GLN A 67 -4.42 -7.27 13.36
CA GLN A 67 -2.97 -7.53 13.44
C GLN A 67 -2.62 -8.99 13.11
N LYS A 68 -3.49 -9.95 13.41
CA LYS A 68 -3.27 -11.35 13.05
C LYS A 68 -3.29 -11.52 11.53
N TYR A 69 -4.25 -10.89 10.85
CA TYR A 69 -4.29 -10.86 9.39
C TYR A 69 -3.02 -10.24 8.81
N LEU A 70 -2.56 -9.10 9.36
CA LEU A 70 -1.31 -8.47 8.91
C LEU A 70 -0.06 -9.33 9.16
N ALA A 71 -0.01 -10.05 10.29
CA ALA A 71 1.09 -10.95 10.63
C ALA A 71 1.14 -12.19 9.73
N GLU A 72 -0.02 -12.69 9.32
CA GLU A 72 -0.15 -13.83 8.40
C GLU A 72 -0.01 -13.42 6.93
N THR A 73 -0.07 -12.12 6.62
CA THR A 73 0.09 -11.58 5.25
C THR A 73 1.57 -11.30 4.97
N PRO A 74 2.26 -12.13 4.16
CA PRO A 74 3.70 -11.99 3.93
C PRO A 74 4.01 -10.86 2.95
N LEU A 75 5.22 -10.29 3.07
CA LEU A 75 5.83 -9.57 1.97
C LEU A 75 6.50 -10.56 1.01
N LEU A 76 6.24 -10.40 -0.28
CA LEU A 76 6.75 -11.25 -1.35
C LEU A 76 7.66 -10.45 -2.30
N ASP A 77 8.67 -11.10 -2.85
CA ASP A 77 9.54 -10.54 -3.88
C ASP A 77 8.94 -10.68 -5.28
N GLY A 78 9.66 -10.24 -6.31
CA GLY A 78 9.21 -10.36 -7.70
C GLY A 78 8.90 -11.81 -8.14
N LYS A 79 9.57 -12.79 -7.53
CA LYS A 79 9.41 -14.23 -7.80
C LYS A 79 8.29 -14.86 -6.96
N MET A 80 7.48 -14.05 -6.29
CA MET A 80 6.41 -14.47 -5.38
C MET A 80 6.93 -15.28 -4.17
N LEU A 81 8.19 -15.07 -3.76
CA LEU A 81 8.80 -15.73 -2.61
C LEU A 81 8.79 -14.81 -1.38
N PRO A 82 8.58 -15.34 -0.16
CA PRO A 82 8.62 -14.51 1.05
C PRO A 82 9.96 -13.80 1.26
N CYS A 83 9.91 -12.50 1.56
CA CYS A 83 11.08 -11.67 1.88
C CYS A 83 11.58 -11.83 3.33
N GLY A 84 10.94 -12.68 4.13
CA GLY A 84 11.31 -12.95 5.53
C GLY A 84 10.63 -12.05 6.58
N GLU A 85 9.73 -11.17 6.15
CA GLU A 85 8.99 -10.23 7.00
C GLU A 85 7.49 -10.26 6.66
N SER A 86 6.65 -10.02 7.68
CA SER A 86 5.20 -9.87 7.50
C SER A 86 4.82 -8.43 7.19
N THR A 87 3.58 -8.23 6.72
CA THR A 87 3.03 -6.88 6.53
C THR A 87 2.95 -6.14 7.87
N LEU A 88 2.64 -6.84 8.97
CA LEU A 88 2.62 -6.25 10.30
C LEU A 88 4.00 -5.72 10.72
N ASP A 89 5.06 -6.50 10.49
CA ASP A 89 6.43 -6.10 10.85
C ASP A 89 6.84 -4.84 10.10
N PHE A 90 6.54 -4.78 8.80
CA PHE A 90 6.82 -3.61 7.97
C PHE A 90 6.06 -2.36 8.44
N VAL A 91 4.74 -2.47 8.65
CA VAL A 91 3.89 -1.35 9.08
C VAL A 91 4.34 -0.81 10.45
N THR A 92 4.69 -1.70 11.37
CA THR A 92 5.08 -1.33 12.73
C THR A 92 6.49 -0.72 12.77
N ASN A 93 7.45 -1.32 12.08
CA ASN A 93 8.88 -1.04 12.29
C ASN A 93 9.51 -0.16 11.21
N GLU A 94 8.92 -0.08 10.01
CA GLU A 94 9.59 0.58 8.87
C GLU A 94 8.78 1.68 8.19
N LEU A 95 7.44 1.58 8.14
CA LEU A 95 6.58 2.41 7.28
C LEU A 95 6.66 3.92 7.54
N ASP A 96 7.24 4.70 6.62
CA ASP A 96 7.28 6.16 6.77
C ASP A 96 6.14 6.88 6.02
N LEU A 97 5.64 6.26 4.95
CA LEU A 97 4.77 6.91 3.99
C LEU A 97 3.80 5.93 3.34
N ILE A 98 2.52 6.28 3.33
CA ILE A 98 1.47 5.61 2.55
C ILE A 98 1.12 6.50 1.36
N ILE A 99 1.10 5.93 0.16
CA ILE A 99 0.67 6.61 -1.05
C ILE A 99 -0.45 5.83 -1.74
N GLY A 100 -1.35 6.53 -2.42
CA GLY A 100 -2.37 5.92 -3.26
C GLY A 100 -2.83 6.83 -4.37
N SER A 101 -3.11 6.25 -5.54
CA SER A 101 -3.62 6.97 -6.71
C SER A 101 -4.95 6.36 -7.14
N ASP A 102 -6.00 7.17 -7.13
CA ASP A 102 -7.35 6.80 -7.57
C ASP A 102 -7.86 5.53 -6.85
N LEU A 103 -7.78 5.52 -5.51
CA LEU A 103 -8.11 4.35 -4.68
C LEU A 103 -9.61 4.02 -4.64
N LEU A 104 -10.46 5.04 -4.79
CA LEU A 104 -11.87 4.97 -4.44
C LEU A 104 -12.75 4.93 -5.70
N TYR A 105 -12.92 3.71 -6.21
CA TYR A 105 -13.86 3.41 -7.29
C TYR A 105 -15.25 3.07 -6.76
N PHE A 106 -15.31 2.41 -5.60
CA PHE A 106 -16.53 1.96 -4.95
C PHE A 106 -16.71 2.72 -3.64
N GLU A 107 -17.92 3.18 -3.37
CA GLU A 107 -18.20 3.98 -2.18
C GLU A 107 -18.04 3.16 -0.90
N ASP A 108 -18.34 1.86 -0.95
CA ASP A 108 -18.23 0.95 0.19
C ASP A 108 -16.78 0.69 0.63
N SER A 109 -15.79 1.13 -0.15
CA SER A 109 -14.37 1.00 0.18
C SER A 109 -13.82 2.21 0.94
N VAL A 110 -14.62 3.28 1.13
CA VAL A 110 -14.17 4.49 1.83
C VAL A 110 -13.84 4.17 3.29
N GLU A 111 -14.80 3.68 4.06
CA GLU A 111 -14.61 3.44 5.49
C GLU A 111 -13.51 2.38 5.77
N PRO A 112 -13.48 1.22 5.08
CA PRO A 112 -12.37 0.26 5.25
C PRO A 112 -10.98 0.85 5.00
N LEU A 113 -10.84 1.71 3.99
CA LEU A 113 -9.58 2.40 3.71
C LEU A 113 -9.14 3.28 4.88
N PHE A 114 -10.04 4.12 5.40
CA PHE A 114 -9.70 5.05 6.49
C PHE A 114 -9.57 4.35 7.85
N GLU A 115 -10.34 3.30 8.11
CA GLU A 115 -10.19 2.47 9.30
C GLU A 115 -8.81 1.81 9.35
N MET A 116 -8.35 1.24 8.23
CA MET A 116 -6.99 0.72 8.09
C MET A 116 -5.94 1.82 8.29
N ILE A 117 -6.07 2.98 7.63
CA ILE A 117 -5.10 4.09 7.77
C ILE A 117 -5.02 4.55 9.23
N SER A 118 -6.16 4.67 9.92
CA SER A 118 -6.22 4.99 11.35
C SER A 118 -5.51 3.94 12.20
N ALA A 119 -5.70 2.65 11.90
CA ALA A 119 -4.98 1.57 12.57
C ALA A 119 -3.46 1.66 12.34
N PHE A 120 -3.03 2.01 11.13
CA PHE A 120 -1.61 2.14 10.79
C PHE A 120 -0.98 3.35 11.49
N PHE A 121 -1.70 4.48 11.62
CA PHE A 121 -1.25 5.63 12.41
C PHE A 121 -1.16 5.31 13.90
N LYS A 122 -2.00 4.43 14.44
CA LYS A 122 -1.87 3.98 15.84
C LYS A 122 -0.61 3.13 16.05
N LEU A 123 -0.26 2.27 15.09
CA LEU A 123 0.96 1.48 15.14
C LEU A 123 2.20 2.35 14.94
N ARG A 124 2.11 3.36 14.06
CA ARG A 124 3.21 4.25 13.71
C ARG A 124 2.73 5.69 13.47
N PRO A 125 2.68 6.53 14.54
CA PRO A 125 2.13 7.89 14.46
C PRO A 125 2.88 8.87 13.55
N ALA A 126 4.14 8.57 13.21
CA ALA A 126 4.95 9.41 12.31
C ALA A 126 4.67 9.16 10.81
N THR A 127 3.80 8.21 10.48
CA THR A 127 3.48 7.87 9.09
C THR A 127 2.72 9.01 8.42
N GLU A 128 3.10 9.38 7.20
CA GLU A 128 2.36 10.32 6.36
C GLU A 128 1.48 9.57 5.36
N PHE A 129 0.32 10.14 4.98
CA PHE A 129 -0.55 9.58 3.93
C PHE A 129 -0.81 10.63 2.84
N TYR A 130 -0.49 10.28 1.58
CA TYR A 130 -0.86 11.08 0.41
C TYR A 130 -1.77 10.28 -0.52
N MET A 131 -2.91 10.85 -0.84
CA MET A 131 -3.85 10.30 -1.81
C MET A 131 -4.08 11.29 -2.94
N CYS A 132 -3.90 10.83 -4.18
CA CYS A 132 -4.35 11.56 -5.36
C CYS A 132 -5.66 10.94 -5.85
N MET A 133 -6.66 11.77 -6.14
CA MET A 133 -7.96 11.30 -6.59
C MET A 133 -8.61 12.28 -7.58
N VAL A 134 -9.38 11.72 -8.51
CA VAL A 134 -10.28 12.50 -9.37
C VAL A 134 -11.66 12.52 -8.71
N ARG A 135 -12.30 13.69 -8.66
CA ARG A 135 -13.67 13.81 -8.16
C ARG A 135 -14.64 13.09 -9.10
N ARG A 136 -15.21 11.98 -8.65
CA ARG A 136 -16.11 11.11 -9.44
C ARG A 136 -17.60 11.35 -9.16
N SER A 137 -17.99 11.57 -7.90
CA SER A 137 -19.36 11.92 -7.49
C SER A 137 -19.36 12.87 -6.27
N GLN A 138 -20.46 13.60 -6.05
CA GLN A 138 -20.61 14.43 -4.85
C GLN A 138 -20.71 13.59 -3.58
N GLU A 139 -21.39 12.44 -3.65
CA GLU A 139 -21.63 11.56 -2.51
C GLU A 139 -20.33 10.94 -1.98
N LEU A 140 -19.48 10.44 -2.89
CA LEU A 140 -18.14 9.95 -2.56
C LEU A 140 -17.30 11.05 -1.91
N HIS A 141 -17.34 12.27 -2.46
CA HIS A 141 -16.60 13.40 -1.90
C HIS A 141 -17.08 13.76 -0.49
N ASN A 142 -18.39 13.81 -0.27
CA ASN A 142 -18.95 14.08 1.06
C ASN A 142 -18.60 12.99 2.08
N ARG A 143 -18.51 11.70 1.67
CA ARG A 143 -18.06 10.61 2.54
C ARG A 143 -16.60 10.78 2.94
N LEU A 144 -15.75 11.14 1.98
CA LEU A 144 -14.33 11.38 2.21
C LEU A 144 -14.06 12.49 3.22
N ASP A 145 -14.73 13.62 3.08
CA ASP A 145 -14.53 14.77 3.97
C ASP A 145 -14.84 14.38 5.43
N ARG A 146 -15.89 13.58 5.66
CA ARG A 146 -16.24 13.09 7.01
C ARG A 146 -15.16 12.21 7.63
N CYS A 147 -14.48 11.38 6.83
CA CYS A 147 -13.41 10.51 7.33
C CYS A 147 -12.10 11.27 7.59
N LEU A 148 -11.88 12.41 6.94
CA LEU A 148 -10.70 13.25 7.15
C LEU A 148 -10.82 14.15 8.38
N GLU A 149 -12.05 14.46 8.81
CA GLU A 149 -12.35 15.29 9.98
C GLU A 149 -12.46 14.50 11.31
N SER A 150 -12.50 13.16 11.25
CA SER A 150 -12.66 12.26 12.40
C SER A 150 -11.34 11.80 13.02
#